data_AF-A0A348WGM1-F1
#
_entry.id   AF-A0A348WGM1-F1
#
_cell.length_a   1.000
_cell.length_b   1.000
_cell.length_c   1.000
_cell.angle_alpha   90.00
_cell.angle_beta   90.00
_cell.angle_gamma   90.00
#
_symmetry.space_group_name_H-M   'P 1'
#
loop_
_entity.id
_entity.type
_entity.pdbx_description
1 polymer ?
#
loop_
_entity_poly.entity_id
_entity_poly.type
_entity_poly.pdbx_seq_one_letter_code
_entity_poly.pdbx_strand_id
1 'polypeptide(L)'
;GAGTLDLQDKALPLNAKLDATVEDLSRFATLAKRPLAGQARARLDGRVELAGADTLGTSRDIPGLADLPLGTFDLTLNTTTAGLAIGEPRLDAALAPVTQLYISARRDTDVLSLRDLSLDSDAIKANGTGLISSESAQITLSAHAAELSQFDPKLSGEGTLASAVTWEKGGALRILALEAEGSGAKIAAEGEAFLSEPGRPFEGALSLDAADLSRFAGLVGRPIAGQVTLDAEGSGKLDASAISASIDMEGRAVRTGMAELDRLVAGDISLTGAGSYAKGQAPDLQYLRLDTARLDANASGNGPGQPISLSVRLSDLGLLAPGFNGPATARGTIAVLDETGQRMRLDIAAQGPNNINATITGDVINHGERLDIRATGSAPLALANSFIAPRSLAGMVAFDLRVAGPPALNSVSGEARLQQARLALPTLGRAVENIGGVVRLSGGQATPDISGTLGTGGNFRIGGPITLRAPYPAALQIDLAGLGVQDPDLFATTVNGRITIDGPLTGGARIGGQINLGETELRVPSSGGLSFADLPPINHVGAPAAVHTTLRRAGLNDDGSGSGASGPAYPLDLLINAPNRIFVRGRGLDAELGGRLRLRGTTADVIPSGYFELLRGRLDILT
;
A
#
# COMPACT_ATOMS: atom_id res chain seq x y z
N GLY A 1 -26.24 -53.72 -27.27
CA GLY A 1 -25.69 -54.55 -26.19
C GLY A 1 -26.29 -55.94 -26.29
N ALA A 2 -25.50 -56.98 -26.04
CA ALA A 2 -25.99 -58.33 -25.79
C ALA A 2 -25.96 -58.53 -24.27
N GLY A 3 -27.14 -58.56 -23.64
CA GLY A 3 -27.30 -58.93 -22.23
C GLY A 3 -27.90 -60.33 -22.17
N THR A 4 -27.22 -61.25 -21.51
CA THR A 4 -27.80 -62.56 -21.17
C THR A 4 -28.56 -62.42 -19.86
N LEU A 5 -29.86 -62.68 -19.91
CA LEU A 5 -30.78 -62.64 -18.78
C LEU A 5 -30.83 -64.05 -18.17
N ASP A 6 -30.43 -64.20 -16.90
CA ASP A 6 -30.62 -65.45 -16.15
C ASP A 6 -31.73 -65.22 -15.10
N LEU A 7 -32.79 -66.03 -15.16
CA LEU A 7 -34.06 -65.81 -14.46
C LEU A 7 -34.29 -66.77 -13.28
N GLN A 8 -33.23 -67.27 -12.62
CA GLN A 8 -33.38 -68.29 -11.57
C GLN A 8 -33.30 -67.79 -10.12
N ASP A 9 -32.91 -66.54 -9.85
CA ASP A 9 -32.72 -66.03 -8.47
C ASP A 9 -33.45 -64.72 -8.16
N LYS A 10 -33.69 -64.46 -6.86
CA LYS A 10 -34.37 -63.27 -6.32
C LYS A 10 -33.62 -61.94 -6.52
N ALA A 11 -32.44 -62.00 -7.13
CA ALA A 11 -31.70 -60.87 -7.67
C ALA A 11 -31.64 -61.04 -9.19
N LEU A 12 -31.72 -59.95 -9.94
CA LEU A 12 -31.54 -59.96 -11.40
C LEU A 12 -30.09 -59.59 -11.72
N PRO A 13 -29.15 -60.55 -11.78
CA PRO A 13 -27.79 -60.27 -12.21
C PRO A 13 -27.78 -59.96 -13.69
N LEU A 14 -27.44 -58.72 -14.02
CA LEU A 14 -27.24 -58.24 -15.37
C LEU A 14 -25.74 -58.17 -15.61
N ASN A 15 -25.23 -59.04 -16.48
CA ASN A 15 -23.91 -58.85 -17.07
C ASN A 15 -24.03 -57.71 -18.10
N ALA A 16 -23.55 -56.54 -17.71
CA ALA A 16 -23.59 -55.33 -18.51
C ALA A 16 -22.31 -55.25 -19.33
N LYS A 17 -22.43 -55.51 -20.64
CA LYS A 17 -21.42 -55.15 -21.63
C LYS A 17 -22.03 -54.15 -22.59
N LEU A 18 -21.80 -52.88 -22.31
CA LEU A 18 -22.40 -51.76 -23.01
C LEU A 18 -21.30 -50.92 -23.67
N ASP A 19 -21.26 -50.94 -24.99
CA ASP A 19 -20.57 -49.92 -25.76
C ASP A 19 -21.60 -48.86 -26.14
N ALA A 20 -21.40 -47.63 -25.68
CA ALA A 20 -22.31 -46.50 -25.90
C ALA A 20 -21.54 -45.30 -26.47
N THR A 21 -22.15 -44.62 -27.44
CA THR A 21 -21.70 -43.29 -27.88
C THR A 21 -22.80 -42.32 -27.51
N VAL A 22 -22.47 -41.36 -26.66
CA VAL A 22 -23.34 -40.29 -26.17
C VAL A 22 -22.87 -39.01 -26.83
N GLU A 23 -23.68 -38.47 -27.75
CA GLU A 23 -23.38 -37.20 -28.42
C GLU A 23 -23.64 -35.97 -27.54
N ASP A 24 -24.36 -36.15 -26.43
CA ASP A 24 -24.72 -35.06 -25.53
C ASP A 24 -24.89 -35.58 -24.09
N LEU A 25 -23.87 -35.32 -23.26
CA LEU A 25 -23.81 -35.68 -21.85
C LEU A 25 -24.81 -34.90 -20.99
N SER A 26 -25.38 -33.79 -21.47
CA SER A 26 -26.35 -32.99 -20.70
C SER A 26 -27.62 -33.77 -20.37
N ARG A 27 -27.93 -34.78 -21.17
CA ARG A 27 -29.03 -35.74 -20.91
C ARG A 27 -28.86 -36.51 -19.60
N PHE A 28 -27.64 -36.59 -19.08
CA PHE A 28 -27.31 -37.25 -17.81
C PHE A 28 -27.11 -36.27 -16.64
N ALA A 29 -27.23 -34.96 -16.85
CA ALA A 29 -27.02 -33.96 -15.81
C ALA A 29 -27.96 -34.16 -14.60
N THR A 30 -29.22 -34.49 -14.86
CA THR A 30 -30.22 -34.82 -13.81
C THR A 30 -29.80 -36.03 -12.99
N LEU A 31 -29.25 -37.07 -13.63
CA LEU A 31 -28.77 -38.29 -12.96
C LEU A 31 -27.53 -37.99 -12.10
N ALA A 32 -26.60 -37.20 -12.63
CA ALA A 32 -25.36 -36.84 -11.94
C ALA A 32 -25.54 -35.76 -10.85
N LYS A 33 -26.75 -35.19 -10.75
CA LYS A 33 -27.08 -34.06 -9.87
C LYS A 33 -26.10 -32.88 -10.00
N ARG A 34 -25.57 -32.69 -11.21
CA ARG A 34 -24.63 -31.63 -11.56
C ARG A 34 -24.76 -31.30 -13.05
N PRO A 35 -24.43 -30.08 -13.49
CA PRO A 35 -24.30 -29.78 -14.91
C PRO A 35 -23.33 -30.77 -15.56
N LEU A 36 -23.73 -31.34 -16.69
CA LEU A 36 -22.86 -32.16 -17.53
C LEU A 36 -23.00 -31.67 -18.97
N ALA A 37 -21.90 -31.63 -19.70
CA ALA A 37 -21.91 -31.38 -21.13
C ALA A 37 -20.76 -32.11 -21.82
N GLY A 38 -20.81 -32.14 -23.15
CA GLY A 38 -19.81 -32.79 -24.00
C GLY A 38 -20.31 -34.11 -24.60
N GLN A 39 -19.38 -34.80 -25.25
CA GLN A 39 -19.61 -36.09 -25.90
C GLN A 39 -18.82 -37.16 -25.16
N ALA A 40 -19.30 -38.39 -25.16
CA ALA A 40 -18.61 -39.52 -24.55
C ALA A 40 -18.76 -40.78 -25.39
N ARG A 41 -17.64 -41.46 -25.65
CA ARG A 41 -17.62 -42.85 -26.10
C ARG A 41 -17.23 -43.71 -24.91
N ALA A 42 -18.18 -44.43 -24.36
CA ALA A 42 -18.03 -45.20 -23.14
C ALA A 42 -18.17 -46.69 -23.41
N ARG A 43 -17.29 -47.47 -22.79
CA ARG A 43 -17.43 -48.91 -22.63
C ARG A 43 -17.62 -49.20 -21.15
N LEU A 44 -18.78 -49.76 -20.82
CA LEU A 44 -19.10 -50.26 -19.50
C LEU A 44 -19.08 -51.79 -19.54
N ASP A 45 -18.27 -52.41 -18.69
CA ASP A 45 -18.17 -53.86 -18.56
C ASP A 45 -18.28 -54.24 -17.08
N GLY A 46 -19.12 -55.21 -16.75
CA GLY A 46 -19.23 -55.74 -15.39
C GLY A 46 -20.60 -56.33 -15.07
N ARG A 47 -20.85 -56.53 -13.78
CA ARG A 47 -22.09 -57.11 -13.25
C ARG A 47 -22.85 -56.08 -12.42
N VAL A 48 -24.15 -56.00 -12.63
CA VAL A 48 -25.06 -55.14 -11.85
C VAL A 48 -26.19 -56.00 -11.30
N GLU A 49 -26.52 -55.84 -10.03
CA GLU A 49 -27.75 -56.36 -9.44
C GLU A 49 -28.62 -55.18 -9.04
N LEU A 50 -29.83 -55.14 -9.60
CA LEU A 50 -30.80 -54.11 -9.27
C LEU A 50 -31.43 -54.41 -7.91
N ALA A 51 -31.48 -53.44 -7.01
CA ALA A 51 -32.21 -53.60 -5.76
C ALA A 51 -33.73 -53.50 -6.02
N GLY A 52 -34.51 -54.44 -5.48
CA GLY A 52 -35.98 -54.40 -5.51
C GLY A 52 -36.65 -55.17 -6.66
N ALA A 53 -36.33 -56.45 -6.84
CA ALA A 53 -37.08 -57.31 -7.78
C ALA A 53 -38.58 -57.46 -7.43
N ASP A 54 -38.99 -57.12 -6.20
CA ASP A 54 -40.37 -57.26 -5.71
C ASP A 54 -41.36 -56.21 -6.28
N THR A 55 -40.88 -55.19 -7.02
CA THR A 55 -41.73 -54.16 -7.66
C THR A 55 -41.71 -54.19 -9.19
N LEU A 56 -41.11 -55.20 -9.82
CA LEU A 56 -41.17 -55.42 -11.28
C LEU A 56 -42.53 -55.98 -11.75
N GLY A 57 -43.59 -55.74 -10.98
CA GLY A 57 -44.98 -55.96 -11.38
C GLY A 57 -45.50 -54.77 -12.17
N THR A 58 -45.63 -54.96 -13.48
CA THR A 58 -46.46 -54.14 -14.39
C THR A 58 -46.18 -52.64 -14.40
N SER A 59 -45.14 -52.19 -15.12
CA SER A 59 -45.19 -50.84 -15.71
C SER A 59 -44.65 -50.87 -17.13
N ARG A 60 -45.61 -50.84 -18.06
CA ARG A 60 -45.43 -50.68 -19.49
C ARG A 60 -45.49 -49.18 -19.74
N ASP A 61 -44.35 -48.50 -19.66
CA ASP A 61 -44.03 -47.20 -20.29
C ASP A 61 -42.58 -46.83 -19.91
N ILE A 62 -41.66 -46.92 -20.88
CA ILE A 62 -40.24 -46.55 -20.73
C ILE A 62 -40.11 -45.11 -21.24
N PRO A 63 -40.15 -44.11 -20.36
CA PRO A 63 -38.98 -43.23 -20.19
C PRO A 63 -38.81 -42.75 -18.73
N GLY A 64 -37.59 -42.89 -18.17
CA GLY A 64 -37.25 -42.42 -16.82
C GLY A 64 -37.04 -43.54 -15.81
N LEU A 65 -35.89 -44.21 -15.90
CA LEU A 65 -35.25 -45.04 -14.86
C LEU A 65 -34.90 -44.22 -13.59
N ALA A 66 -35.76 -43.29 -13.17
CA ALA A 66 -35.45 -42.19 -12.27
C ALA A 66 -35.18 -42.61 -10.81
N ASP A 67 -35.44 -43.87 -10.44
CA ASP A 67 -35.19 -44.40 -9.10
C ASP A 67 -34.70 -45.85 -9.13
N LEU A 68 -33.84 -46.26 -10.07
CA LEU A 68 -33.17 -47.56 -9.92
C LEU A 68 -32.22 -47.47 -8.72
N PRO A 69 -32.50 -48.12 -7.58
CA PRO A 69 -31.50 -48.26 -6.55
C PRO A 69 -30.53 -49.30 -7.10
N LEU A 70 -29.44 -48.86 -7.71
CA LEU A 70 -28.33 -49.76 -8.02
C LEU A 70 -27.98 -50.45 -6.69
N GLY A 71 -28.21 -51.76 -6.62
CA GLY A 71 -27.96 -52.57 -5.45
C GLY A 71 -26.47 -52.82 -5.34
N THR A 72 -26.06 -54.05 -5.66
CA THR A 72 -24.64 -54.37 -5.80
C THR A 72 -24.20 -54.19 -7.25
N PHE A 73 -22.95 -53.81 -7.47
CA PHE A 73 -22.36 -53.83 -8.80
C PHE A 73 -20.85 -54.02 -8.71
N ASP A 74 -20.26 -54.61 -9.74
CA ASP A 74 -18.82 -54.58 -10.00
C ASP A 74 -18.65 -54.14 -11.44
N LEU A 75 -18.25 -52.88 -11.63
CA LEU A 75 -18.25 -52.21 -12.93
C LEU A 75 -16.89 -51.61 -13.24
N THR A 76 -16.51 -51.73 -14.50
CA THR A 76 -15.44 -50.99 -15.13
C THR A 76 -16.00 -50.10 -16.21
N LEU A 77 -15.68 -48.82 -16.16
CA LEU A 77 -16.04 -47.82 -17.16
C LEU A 77 -14.76 -47.30 -17.80
N ASN A 78 -14.61 -47.48 -19.10
CA ASN A 78 -13.57 -46.86 -19.89
C ASN A 78 -14.22 -45.90 -20.89
N THR A 79 -13.96 -44.61 -20.75
CA THR A 79 -14.64 -43.56 -21.51
C THR A 79 -13.63 -42.59 -22.10
N THR A 80 -13.83 -42.24 -23.37
CA THR A 80 -13.19 -41.07 -23.98
C THR A 80 -14.23 -39.99 -24.13
N THR A 81 -14.02 -38.84 -23.51
CA THR A 81 -14.90 -37.68 -23.64
C THR A 81 -14.27 -36.61 -24.52
N ALA A 82 -15.12 -35.81 -25.17
CA ALA A 82 -14.72 -34.58 -25.87
C ALA A 82 -15.62 -33.43 -25.40
N GLY A 83 -15.03 -32.34 -24.90
CA GLY A 83 -15.81 -31.22 -24.37
C GLY A 83 -16.45 -31.50 -23.02
N LEU A 84 -15.84 -32.34 -22.17
CA LEU A 84 -16.41 -32.66 -20.86
C LEU A 84 -16.45 -31.40 -20.00
N ALA A 85 -17.65 -31.03 -19.58
CA ALA A 85 -17.87 -30.00 -18.58
C ALA A 85 -18.73 -30.58 -17.47
N ILE A 86 -18.35 -30.31 -16.22
CA ILE A 86 -19.02 -30.75 -14.99
C ILE A 86 -19.60 -29.58 -14.18
N GLY A 87 -19.58 -28.38 -14.76
CA GLY A 87 -20.15 -27.16 -14.16
C GLY A 87 -19.19 -26.40 -13.26
N GLU A 88 -17.88 -26.70 -13.32
CA GLU A 88 -16.84 -25.96 -12.61
C GLU A 88 -15.95 -25.27 -13.64
N PRO A 89 -16.11 -23.96 -13.94
CA PRO A 89 -15.48 -23.32 -15.09
C PRO A 89 -13.96 -23.52 -15.21
N ARG A 90 -13.26 -23.56 -14.07
CA ARG A 90 -11.80 -23.76 -14.03
C ARG A 90 -11.38 -25.20 -14.35
N LEU A 91 -12.17 -26.17 -13.89
CA LEU A 91 -11.93 -27.58 -14.14
C LEU A 91 -12.47 -28.00 -15.52
N ASP A 92 -13.59 -27.42 -15.94
CA ASP A 92 -14.20 -27.60 -17.26
C ASP A 92 -13.21 -27.19 -18.35
N ALA A 93 -12.45 -26.10 -18.18
CA ALA A 93 -11.41 -25.72 -19.13
C ALA A 93 -10.33 -26.80 -19.31
N ALA A 94 -9.95 -27.49 -18.23
CA ALA A 94 -8.95 -28.56 -18.24
C ALA A 94 -9.51 -29.92 -18.70
N LEU A 95 -10.83 -30.12 -18.60
CA LEU A 95 -11.54 -31.34 -19.02
C LEU A 95 -12.15 -31.25 -20.42
N ALA A 96 -12.35 -30.02 -20.93
CA ALA A 96 -12.95 -29.74 -22.24
C ALA A 96 -12.19 -30.30 -23.45
N PRO A 97 -10.85 -30.49 -23.43
CA PRO A 97 -10.16 -31.27 -24.46
C PRO A 97 -10.65 -32.73 -24.50
N VAL A 98 -9.90 -33.59 -25.17
CA VAL A 98 -10.14 -35.03 -25.07
C VAL A 98 -9.67 -35.51 -23.69
N THR A 99 -10.56 -36.18 -22.96
CA THR A 99 -10.23 -36.78 -21.65
C THR A 99 -10.49 -38.29 -21.71
N GLN A 100 -9.50 -39.08 -21.31
CA GLN A 100 -9.64 -40.50 -21.06
C GLN A 100 -9.95 -40.71 -19.59
N LEU A 101 -11.07 -41.36 -19.32
CA LEU A 101 -11.56 -41.64 -17.98
C LEU A 101 -11.72 -43.16 -17.83
N TYR A 102 -10.99 -43.71 -16.86
CA TYR A 102 -11.11 -45.09 -16.43
C TYR A 102 -11.60 -45.11 -14.98
N ILE A 103 -12.66 -45.88 -14.70
CA ILE A 103 -13.20 -46.09 -13.36
C ILE A 103 -13.41 -47.58 -13.15
N SER A 104 -12.86 -48.13 -12.08
CA SER A 104 -13.15 -49.47 -11.57
C SER A 104 -13.76 -49.34 -10.19
N ALA A 105 -15.05 -49.65 -10.07
CA ALA A 105 -15.78 -49.51 -8.82
C ALA A 105 -16.63 -50.75 -8.54
N ARG A 106 -16.61 -51.17 -7.28
CA ARG A 106 -17.47 -52.23 -6.76
C ARG A 106 -18.33 -51.67 -5.64
N ARG A 107 -19.63 -51.88 -5.71
CA ARG A 107 -20.58 -51.60 -4.64
C ARG A 107 -21.16 -52.91 -4.15
N ASP A 108 -20.99 -53.19 -2.86
CA ASP A 108 -21.78 -54.20 -2.15
C ASP A 108 -22.97 -53.50 -1.45
N THR A 109 -23.70 -54.17 -0.55
CA THR A 109 -24.90 -53.59 0.10
C THR A 109 -24.63 -52.26 0.81
N ASP A 110 -23.48 -52.14 1.47
CA ASP A 110 -23.17 -51.04 2.38
C ASP A 110 -21.87 -50.29 2.04
N VAL A 111 -21.04 -50.82 1.12
CA VAL A 111 -19.71 -50.29 0.81
C VAL A 111 -19.54 -50.12 -0.71
N LEU A 112 -19.10 -48.94 -1.11
CA LEU A 112 -18.58 -48.60 -2.43
C LEU A 112 -17.04 -48.55 -2.38
N SER A 113 -16.38 -49.52 -2.99
CA SER A 113 -14.94 -49.51 -3.24
C SER A 113 -14.66 -48.93 -4.62
N LEU A 114 -14.06 -47.74 -4.65
CA LEU A 114 -13.40 -47.19 -5.83
C LEU A 114 -11.98 -47.80 -5.90
N ARG A 115 -11.82 -48.87 -6.67
CA ARG A 115 -10.54 -49.57 -6.82
C ARG A 115 -9.54 -48.76 -7.62
N ASP A 116 -10.04 -48.07 -8.65
CA ASP A 116 -9.24 -47.24 -9.53
C ASP A 116 -10.12 -46.15 -10.14
N LEU A 117 -9.62 -44.93 -10.12
CA LEU A 117 -10.06 -43.80 -10.91
C LEU A 117 -8.82 -43.27 -11.58
N SER A 118 -8.75 -43.30 -12.90
CA SER A 118 -7.70 -42.66 -13.70
C SER A 118 -8.35 -41.69 -14.66
N LEU A 119 -7.93 -40.44 -14.60
CA LEU A 119 -8.32 -39.37 -15.51
C LEU A 119 -7.06 -38.89 -16.20
N ASP A 120 -7.03 -38.92 -17.52
CA ASP A 120 -5.91 -38.45 -18.33
C ASP A 120 -6.45 -37.49 -19.40
N SER A 121 -6.11 -36.21 -19.28
CA SER A 121 -6.31 -35.18 -20.28
C SER A 121 -4.99 -34.47 -20.58
N ASP A 122 -4.97 -33.67 -21.66
CA ASP A 122 -3.81 -32.82 -21.99
C ASP A 122 -3.44 -31.83 -20.87
N ALA A 123 -4.41 -31.48 -20.02
CA ALA A 123 -4.25 -30.50 -18.95
C ALA A 123 -3.90 -31.15 -17.60
N ILE A 124 -4.50 -32.31 -17.31
CA ILE A 124 -4.47 -32.93 -15.98
C ILE A 124 -4.49 -34.45 -16.05
N LYS A 125 -3.65 -35.05 -15.22
CA LYS A 125 -3.66 -36.48 -14.90
C LYS A 125 -4.05 -36.62 -13.44
N ALA A 126 -5.08 -37.40 -13.14
CA ALA A 126 -5.52 -37.61 -11.76
C ALA A 126 -5.82 -39.09 -11.51
N ASN A 127 -5.34 -39.59 -10.38
CA ASN A 127 -5.61 -40.95 -9.92
C ASN A 127 -6.30 -40.92 -8.55
N GLY A 128 -7.25 -41.83 -8.34
CA GLY A 128 -7.97 -41.91 -7.08
C GLY A 128 -8.34 -43.33 -6.69
N THR A 129 -8.35 -43.59 -5.38
CA THR A 129 -8.91 -44.81 -4.82
C THR A 129 -9.72 -44.46 -3.59
N GLY A 130 -10.63 -45.35 -3.19
CA GLY A 130 -11.35 -45.15 -1.94
C GLY A 130 -12.28 -46.27 -1.55
N LEU A 131 -12.69 -46.24 -0.28
CA LEU A 131 -13.74 -47.07 0.28
C LEU A 131 -14.73 -46.14 0.95
N ILE A 132 -15.99 -46.18 0.54
CA ILE A 132 -17.06 -45.29 1.02
C ILE A 132 -18.22 -46.16 1.47
N SER A 133 -18.64 -46.02 2.72
CA SER A 133 -19.82 -46.68 3.29
C SER A 133 -20.74 -45.65 3.94
N SER A 134 -21.87 -46.09 4.50
CA SER A 134 -22.71 -45.21 5.33
C SER A 134 -22.06 -44.81 6.65
N GLU A 135 -21.03 -45.54 7.09
CA GLU A 135 -20.38 -45.39 8.39
C GLU A 135 -18.97 -44.81 8.30
N SER A 136 -18.30 -44.90 7.15
CA SER A 136 -16.92 -44.47 6.98
C SER A 136 -16.59 -44.13 5.53
N ALA A 137 -15.65 -43.24 5.30
CA ALA A 137 -15.04 -43.02 3.99
C ALA A 137 -13.53 -42.90 4.12
N GLN A 138 -12.80 -43.48 3.18
CA GLN A 138 -11.37 -43.28 2.99
C GLN A 138 -11.14 -43.02 1.51
N ILE A 139 -10.52 -41.90 1.17
CA ILE A 139 -10.27 -41.49 -0.20
C ILE A 139 -8.82 -41.02 -0.30
N THR A 140 -8.10 -41.53 -1.30
CA THR A 140 -6.79 -41.02 -1.69
C THR A 140 -6.90 -40.45 -3.10
N LEU A 141 -6.42 -39.24 -3.31
CA LEU A 141 -6.38 -38.56 -4.60
C LEU A 141 -4.96 -38.12 -4.89
N SER A 142 -4.51 -38.29 -6.12
CA SER A 142 -3.31 -37.66 -6.66
C SER A 142 -3.66 -36.99 -7.97
N ALA A 143 -3.08 -35.83 -8.25
CA ALA A 143 -3.24 -35.13 -9.51
C ALA A 143 -1.92 -34.47 -9.92
N HIS A 144 -1.71 -34.36 -11.21
CA HIS A 144 -0.60 -33.69 -11.85
C HIS A 144 -1.13 -32.87 -13.03
N ALA A 145 -0.88 -31.57 -13.00
CA ALA A 145 -1.15 -30.64 -14.08
C ALA A 145 0.18 -30.23 -14.72
N ALA A 146 0.33 -30.43 -16.03
CA ALA A 146 1.55 -30.05 -16.74
C ALA A 146 1.73 -28.51 -16.81
N GLU A 147 0.62 -27.77 -16.78
CA GLU A 147 0.62 -26.31 -16.82
C GLU A 147 -0.56 -25.73 -16.03
N LEU A 148 -0.28 -25.11 -14.89
CA LEU A 148 -1.28 -24.49 -14.01
C LEU A 148 -1.98 -23.29 -14.67
N SER A 149 -1.36 -22.66 -15.67
CA SER A 149 -1.97 -21.54 -16.39
C SER A 149 -3.27 -21.91 -17.13
N GLN A 150 -3.52 -23.22 -17.34
CA GLN A 150 -4.76 -23.73 -17.93
C GLN A 150 -5.96 -23.66 -16.96
N PHE A 151 -5.70 -23.63 -15.64
CA PHE A 151 -6.70 -23.51 -14.59
C PHE A 151 -6.89 -22.05 -14.14
N ASP A 152 -5.77 -21.34 -13.97
CA ASP A 152 -5.76 -19.92 -13.67
C ASP A 152 -4.59 -19.26 -14.42
N PRO A 153 -4.84 -18.32 -15.35
CA PRO A 153 -3.79 -17.71 -16.18
C PRO A 153 -2.75 -16.91 -15.38
N LYS A 154 -2.98 -16.68 -14.08
CA LYS A 154 -2.05 -16.01 -13.17
C LYS A 154 -1.03 -16.97 -12.54
N LEU A 155 -1.24 -18.27 -12.67
CA LEU A 155 -0.31 -19.32 -12.25
C LEU A 155 0.50 -19.80 -13.45
N SER A 156 1.64 -20.43 -13.17
CA SER A 156 2.51 -20.96 -14.22
C SER A 156 3.28 -22.20 -13.77
N GLY A 157 3.66 -23.01 -14.74
CA GLY A 157 4.46 -24.21 -14.54
C GLY A 157 3.62 -25.42 -14.10
N GLU A 158 4.31 -26.51 -13.86
CA GLU A 158 3.72 -27.76 -13.39
C GLU A 158 3.12 -27.59 -11.99
N GLY A 159 2.08 -28.40 -11.69
CA GLY A 159 1.60 -28.55 -10.33
C GLY A 159 1.17 -29.97 -10.01
N THR A 160 1.38 -30.38 -8.77
CA THR A 160 0.99 -31.69 -8.23
C THR A 160 0.10 -31.50 -7.00
N LEU A 161 -0.79 -32.46 -6.78
CA LEU A 161 -1.63 -32.56 -5.60
C LEU A 161 -1.63 -34.01 -5.14
N ALA A 162 -1.45 -34.25 -3.85
CA ALA A 162 -1.71 -35.52 -3.20
C ALA A 162 -2.57 -35.25 -1.97
N SER A 163 -3.64 -36.03 -1.77
CA SER A 163 -4.50 -35.87 -0.61
C SER A 163 -5.03 -37.21 -0.13
N ALA A 164 -5.05 -37.39 1.18
CA ALA A 164 -5.68 -38.51 1.86
C ALA A 164 -6.72 -38.00 2.85
N VAL A 165 -7.96 -38.42 2.66
CA VAL A 165 -9.10 -37.98 3.46
C VAL A 165 -9.78 -39.19 4.06
N THR A 166 -10.08 -39.13 5.36
CA THR A 166 -10.88 -40.14 6.06
C THR A 166 -12.06 -39.49 6.76
N TRP A 167 -13.14 -40.22 6.90
CA TRP A 167 -14.32 -39.80 7.64
C TRP A 167 -14.94 -41.03 8.30
N GLU A 168 -15.50 -40.83 9.49
CA GLU A 168 -16.29 -41.83 10.19
C GLU A 168 -17.58 -41.18 10.68
N LYS A 169 -18.69 -41.92 10.66
CA LYS A 169 -20.00 -41.43 11.08
C LYS A 169 -19.97 -41.12 12.57
N GLY A 170 -20.39 -39.91 12.91
CA GLY A 170 -20.29 -39.38 14.27
C GLY A 170 -18.87 -38.95 14.67
N GLY A 171 -17.86 -39.21 13.83
CA GLY A 171 -16.49 -38.74 14.00
C GLY A 171 -16.15 -37.53 13.12
N ALA A 172 -14.87 -37.16 13.13
CA ALA A 172 -14.35 -36.07 12.33
C ALA A 172 -14.06 -36.49 10.88
N LEU A 173 -14.24 -35.56 9.94
CA LEU A 173 -13.59 -35.59 8.65
C LEU A 173 -12.12 -35.21 8.87
N ARG A 174 -11.19 -36.10 8.56
CA ARG A 174 -9.75 -35.86 8.68
C ARG A 174 -9.09 -35.77 7.32
N ILE A 175 -8.33 -34.71 7.11
CA ILE A 175 -7.33 -34.60 6.06
C ILE A 175 -6.03 -35.10 6.70
N LEU A 176 -5.67 -36.35 6.38
CA LEU A 176 -4.46 -36.99 6.93
C LEU A 176 -3.19 -36.37 6.34
N ALA A 177 -3.26 -35.97 5.08
CA ALA A 177 -2.25 -35.20 4.38
C ALA A 177 -2.90 -34.54 3.18
N LEU A 178 -2.53 -33.31 2.91
CA LEU A 178 -2.70 -32.62 1.65
C LEU A 178 -1.36 -32.01 1.31
N GLU A 179 -0.75 -32.49 0.24
CA GLU A 179 0.49 -31.94 -0.31
C GLU A 179 0.20 -31.38 -1.69
N ALA A 180 0.53 -30.12 -1.91
CA ALA A 180 0.42 -29.50 -3.22
C ALA A 180 1.74 -28.79 -3.56
N GLU A 181 2.22 -28.98 -4.77
CA GLU A 181 3.35 -28.23 -5.31
C GLU A 181 2.89 -27.53 -6.58
N GLY A 182 3.29 -26.28 -6.78
CA GLY A 182 2.84 -25.53 -7.94
C GLY A 182 3.46 -24.14 -7.99
N SER A 183 3.84 -23.70 -9.19
CA SER A 183 4.48 -22.40 -9.38
C SER A 183 5.66 -22.13 -8.44
N GLY A 184 6.43 -23.17 -8.09
CA GLY A 184 7.59 -23.06 -7.19
C GLY A 184 7.25 -22.87 -5.71
N ALA A 185 6.01 -23.14 -5.30
CA ALA A 185 5.62 -23.23 -3.89
C ALA A 185 5.18 -24.65 -3.54
N LYS A 186 5.46 -25.05 -2.30
CA LYS A 186 4.99 -26.28 -1.67
C LYS A 186 4.03 -25.91 -0.55
N ILE A 187 2.90 -26.59 -0.49
CA ILE A 187 1.88 -26.44 0.53
C ILE A 187 1.67 -27.81 1.13
N ALA A 188 1.77 -27.93 2.45
CA ALA A 188 1.28 -29.11 3.15
C ALA A 188 0.22 -28.70 4.16
N ALA A 189 -0.87 -29.45 4.24
CA ALA A 189 -1.94 -29.21 5.20
C ALA A 189 -2.47 -30.52 5.78
N GLU A 190 -2.83 -30.46 7.04
CA GLU A 190 -3.53 -31.52 7.75
C GLU A 190 -4.57 -30.91 8.68
N GLY A 191 -5.55 -31.72 9.06
CA GLY A 191 -6.54 -31.26 10.02
C GLY A 191 -7.75 -32.15 10.12
N GLU A 192 -8.61 -31.84 11.07
CA GLU A 192 -9.86 -32.52 11.29
C GLU A 192 -11.02 -31.56 11.53
N ALA A 193 -12.22 -31.96 11.11
CA ALA A 193 -13.44 -31.19 11.29
C ALA A 193 -14.61 -32.09 11.67
N PHE A 194 -15.29 -31.76 12.77
CA PHE A 194 -16.47 -32.48 13.24
C PHE A 194 -17.73 -31.94 12.55
N LEU A 195 -17.99 -32.42 11.34
CA LEU A 195 -19.08 -31.90 10.48
C LEU A 195 -20.50 -32.12 11.03
N SER A 196 -20.65 -33.05 11.98
CA SER A 196 -21.94 -33.37 12.62
C SER A 196 -22.24 -32.51 13.84
N GLU A 197 -21.24 -31.80 14.38
CA GLU A 197 -21.40 -31.01 15.60
C GLU A 197 -21.86 -29.57 15.31
N PRO A 198 -22.60 -28.94 16.24
CA PRO A 198 -22.98 -27.53 16.12
C PRO A 198 -21.77 -26.60 15.93
N GLY A 199 -21.83 -25.75 14.91
CA GLY A 199 -20.73 -24.85 14.53
C GLY A 199 -19.60 -25.55 13.77
N ARG A 200 -19.58 -26.89 13.73
CA ARG A 200 -18.62 -27.74 13.02
C ARG A 200 -17.18 -27.36 13.40
N PRO A 201 -16.74 -27.74 14.61
CA PRO A 201 -15.41 -27.38 15.07
C PRO A 201 -14.34 -28.04 14.20
N PHE A 202 -13.22 -27.34 14.04
CA PHE A 202 -12.08 -27.79 13.27
C PHE A 202 -10.79 -27.48 14.00
N GLU A 203 -9.75 -28.24 13.67
CA GLU A 203 -8.36 -28.00 14.01
C GLU A 203 -7.50 -28.39 12.80
N GLY A 204 -6.44 -27.66 12.53
CA GLY A 204 -5.55 -27.98 11.43
C GLY A 204 -4.27 -27.17 11.43
N ALA A 205 -3.32 -27.66 10.64
CA ALA A 205 -2.04 -27.06 10.40
C ALA A 205 -1.83 -26.88 8.89
N LEU A 206 -1.11 -25.81 8.54
CA LEU A 206 -0.74 -25.44 7.19
C LEU A 206 0.73 -25.04 7.20
N SER A 207 1.52 -25.64 6.32
CA SER A 207 2.86 -25.16 5.98
C SER A 207 2.88 -24.72 4.51
N LEU A 208 3.62 -23.66 4.25
CA LEU A 208 3.85 -23.09 2.93
C LEU A 208 5.34 -22.77 2.80
N ASP A 209 5.98 -23.29 1.77
CA ASP A 209 7.33 -22.91 1.34
C ASP A 209 7.25 -22.36 -0.09
N ALA A 210 7.41 -21.05 -0.25
CA ALA A 210 7.40 -20.36 -1.52
C ALA A 210 8.79 -19.81 -1.83
N ALA A 211 9.49 -20.44 -2.80
CA ALA A 211 10.83 -20.03 -3.20
C ALA A 211 10.86 -18.73 -4.04
N ASP A 212 9.72 -18.31 -4.57
CA ASP A 212 9.60 -17.10 -5.39
C ASP A 212 8.18 -16.52 -5.36
N LEU A 213 7.96 -15.54 -4.48
CA LEU A 213 6.70 -14.83 -4.35
C LEU A 213 6.27 -14.10 -5.63
N SER A 214 7.20 -13.76 -6.53
CA SER A 214 6.88 -13.01 -7.75
C SER A 214 5.95 -13.78 -8.69
N ARG A 215 5.94 -15.11 -8.58
CA ARG A 215 5.03 -16.00 -9.33
C ARG A 215 3.57 -15.87 -8.90
N PHE A 216 3.32 -15.37 -7.68
CA PHE A 216 1.98 -15.14 -7.14
C PHE A 216 1.54 -13.68 -7.23
N ALA A 217 2.37 -12.80 -7.82
CA ALA A 217 2.06 -11.38 -7.99
C ALA A 217 0.74 -11.14 -8.75
N GLY A 218 0.44 -11.98 -9.75
CA GLY A 218 -0.83 -11.92 -10.50
C GLY A 218 -2.06 -12.25 -9.65
N LEU A 219 -1.92 -13.16 -8.67
CA LEU A 219 -2.99 -13.52 -7.74
C LEU A 219 -3.29 -12.39 -6.77
N VAL A 220 -2.24 -11.83 -6.15
CA VAL A 220 -2.36 -10.75 -5.15
C VAL A 220 -2.64 -9.38 -5.80
N GLY A 221 -2.40 -9.26 -7.11
CA GLY A 221 -2.54 -7.99 -7.84
C GLY A 221 -1.48 -6.97 -7.46
N ARG A 222 -0.33 -7.42 -6.95
CA ARG A 222 0.78 -6.59 -6.47
C ARG A 222 2.11 -7.24 -6.84
N PRO A 223 3.16 -6.45 -7.17
CA PRO A 223 4.47 -6.98 -7.52
C PRO A 223 5.24 -7.43 -6.26
N ILE A 224 4.71 -8.43 -5.56
CA ILE A 224 5.38 -9.08 -4.43
C ILE A 224 6.60 -9.87 -4.93
N ALA A 225 7.62 -10.02 -4.10
CA ALA A 225 8.83 -10.76 -4.43
C ALA A 225 9.52 -11.30 -3.17
N GLY A 226 10.48 -12.19 -3.36
CA GLY A 226 11.26 -12.82 -2.29
C GLY A 226 10.85 -14.26 -2.03
N GLN A 227 11.35 -14.81 -0.93
CA GLN A 227 11.08 -16.16 -0.44
C GLN A 227 10.32 -16.08 0.87
N VAL A 228 9.38 -16.99 1.11
CA VAL A 228 8.68 -17.11 2.39
C VAL A 228 8.48 -18.58 2.75
N THR A 229 8.78 -18.93 4.00
CA THR A 229 8.26 -20.10 4.68
C THR A 229 7.25 -19.63 5.73
N LEU A 230 6.10 -20.29 5.80
CA LEU A 230 5.02 -19.98 6.73
C LEU A 230 4.49 -21.29 7.31
N ASP A 231 4.44 -21.37 8.62
CA ASP A 231 3.69 -22.37 9.38
C ASP A 231 2.53 -21.67 10.08
N ALA A 232 1.34 -22.24 9.97
CA ALA A 232 0.13 -21.73 10.58
C ALA A 232 -0.66 -22.86 11.20
N GLU A 233 -1.06 -22.69 12.45
CA GLU A 233 -1.96 -23.61 13.13
C GLU A 233 -3.26 -22.86 13.45
N GLY A 234 -4.38 -23.57 13.38
CA GLY A 234 -5.67 -22.97 13.62
C GLY A 234 -6.68 -23.96 14.15
N SER A 235 -7.50 -23.50 15.08
CA SER A 235 -8.69 -24.21 15.53
C SER A 235 -9.86 -23.25 15.63
N GLY A 236 -11.07 -23.79 15.56
CA GLY A 236 -12.25 -22.94 15.59
C GLY A 236 -13.50 -23.65 15.15
N LYS A 237 -14.44 -22.89 14.62
CA LYS A 237 -15.72 -23.35 14.09
C LYS A 237 -15.88 -22.89 12.65
N LEU A 238 -16.35 -23.77 11.76
CA LEU A 238 -16.53 -23.45 10.34
C LEU A 238 -17.63 -22.40 10.09
N ASP A 239 -18.44 -22.06 11.09
CA ASP A 239 -19.38 -20.92 11.04
C ASP A 239 -18.75 -19.57 11.43
N ALA A 240 -17.43 -19.54 11.65
CA ALA A 240 -16.64 -18.39 12.09
C ALA A 240 -17.07 -17.79 13.44
N SER A 241 -17.83 -18.53 14.26
CA SER A 241 -18.23 -18.06 15.59
C SER A 241 -17.11 -18.14 16.63
N ALA A 242 -16.06 -18.93 16.37
CA ALA A 242 -14.84 -18.96 17.17
C ALA A 242 -13.66 -19.36 16.27
N ILE A 243 -12.54 -18.66 16.39
CA ILE A 243 -11.28 -18.94 15.68
C ILE A 243 -10.12 -18.63 16.63
N SER A 244 -9.15 -19.53 16.72
CA SER A 244 -7.84 -19.32 17.33
C SER A 244 -6.81 -19.69 16.29
N ALA A 245 -5.80 -18.85 16.09
CA ALA A 245 -4.76 -19.11 15.10
C ALA A 245 -3.41 -18.61 15.59
N SER A 246 -2.36 -19.34 15.22
CA SER A 246 -0.97 -18.92 15.32
C SER A 246 -0.33 -18.94 13.93
N ILE A 247 0.66 -18.06 13.76
CA ILE A 247 1.50 -18.00 12.56
C ILE A 247 2.96 -17.90 12.97
N ASP A 248 3.81 -18.57 12.23
CA ASP A 248 5.26 -18.40 12.21
C ASP A 248 5.68 -18.25 10.75
N MET A 249 6.42 -17.20 10.43
CA MET A 249 6.81 -16.88 9.08
C MET A 249 8.25 -16.39 9.06
N GLU A 250 9.06 -17.00 8.21
CA GLU A 250 10.36 -16.47 7.83
C GLU A 250 10.33 -16.07 6.36
N GLY A 251 11.00 -14.98 6.03
CA GLY A 251 11.14 -14.54 4.65
C GLY A 251 12.51 -14.00 4.36
N ARG A 252 12.96 -14.18 3.11
CA ARG A 252 14.24 -13.66 2.61
C ARG A 252 14.01 -12.79 1.38
N ALA A 253 14.69 -11.65 1.35
CA ALA A 253 14.56 -10.68 0.27
C ALA A 253 13.10 -10.31 -0.07
N VAL A 254 12.21 -10.28 0.93
CA VAL A 254 10.78 -10.03 0.77
C VAL A 254 10.55 -8.60 0.32
N ARG A 255 9.61 -8.44 -0.63
CA ARG A 255 9.08 -7.14 -1.06
C ARG A 255 7.56 -7.24 -1.14
N THR A 256 6.89 -6.24 -0.59
CA THR A 256 5.43 -6.16 -0.52
C THR A 256 4.81 -5.59 -1.80
N GLY A 257 5.64 -4.99 -2.66
CA GLY A 257 5.20 -4.26 -3.84
C GLY A 257 4.65 -2.86 -3.53
N MET A 258 4.73 -2.42 -2.27
CA MET A 258 4.39 -1.05 -1.85
C MET A 258 5.68 -0.31 -1.52
N ALA A 259 6.03 0.69 -2.32
CA ALA A 259 7.31 1.40 -2.22
C ALA A 259 7.56 2.02 -0.84
N GLU A 260 6.50 2.44 -0.15
CA GLU A 260 6.56 3.03 1.19
C GLU A 260 6.82 1.98 2.27
N LEU A 261 6.17 0.80 2.18
CA LEU A 261 6.38 -0.29 3.12
C LEU A 261 7.73 -0.98 2.89
N ASP A 262 8.14 -1.12 1.63
CA ASP A 262 9.41 -1.74 1.27
C ASP A 262 10.63 -0.96 1.80
N ARG A 263 10.47 0.34 2.13
CA ARG A 263 11.52 1.10 2.83
C ARG A 263 11.75 0.62 4.26
N LEU A 264 10.73 0.02 4.87
CA LEU A 264 10.68 -0.38 6.27
C LEU A 264 10.88 -1.89 6.45
N VAL A 265 10.19 -2.70 5.64
CA VAL A 265 10.10 -4.15 5.86
C VAL A 265 10.77 -5.01 4.79
N ALA A 266 11.36 -4.41 3.74
CA ALA A 266 11.99 -5.21 2.70
C ALA A 266 13.30 -5.87 3.17
N GLY A 267 13.55 -7.07 2.66
CA GLY A 267 14.72 -7.87 3.02
C GLY A 267 14.31 -9.10 3.81
N ASP A 268 15.13 -9.44 4.80
CA ASP A 268 14.85 -10.57 5.68
C ASP A 268 13.82 -10.17 6.75
N ILE A 269 12.82 -11.02 6.93
CA ILE A 269 11.67 -10.80 7.80
C ILE A 269 11.40 -12.06 8.62
N SER A 270 11.08 -11.87 9.90
CA SER A 270 10.54 -12.89 10.78
C SER A 270 9.25 -12.34 11.37
N LEU A 271 8.15 -13.07 11.25
CA LEU A 271 6.84 -12.68 11.75
C LEU A 271 6.22 -13.86 12.52
N THR A 272 6.00 -13.68 13.82
CA THR A 272 5.24 -14.63 14.63
C THR A 272 4.04 -13.94 15.25
N GLY A 273 2.96 -14.68 15.45
CA GLY A 273 1.79 -14.11 16.10
C GLY A 273 0.77 -15.15 16.48
N ALA A 274 -0.04 -14.84 17.48
CA ALA A 274 -1.19 -15.63 17.85
C ALA A 274 -2.35 -14.74 18.28
N GLY A 275 -3.56 -15.14 17.92
CA GLY A 275 -4.77 -14.42 18.26
C GLY A 275 -5.98 -15.33 18.27
N SER A 276 -7.03 -14.86 18.92
CA SER A 276 -8.31 -15.55 18.96
C SER A 276 -9.49 -14.59 18.86
N TYR A 277 -10.61 -15.12 18.40
CA TYR A 277 -11.86 -14.42 18.27
C TYR A 277 -13.00 -15.37 18.65
N ALA A 278 -13.96 -14.88 19.40
CA ALA A 278 -15.21 -15.57 19.68
C ALA A 278 -16.38 -14.60 19.59
N LYS A 279 -17.48 -15.03 18.98
CA LYS A 279 -18.69 -14.23 18.83
C LYS A 279 -19.22 -13.80 20.20
N GLY A 280 -19.47 -12.51 20.37
CA GLY A 280 -19.87 -11.92 21.65
C GLY A 280 -18.70 -11.52 22.55
N GLN A 281 -17.45 -11.63 22.06
CA GLN A 281 -16.25 -11.14 22.72
C GLN A 281 -15.48 -10.22 21.77
N ALA A 282 -14.70 -9.29 22.34
CA ALA A 282 -13.73 -8.54 21.57
C ALA A 282 -12.60 -9.47 21.07
N PRO A 283 -12.01 -9.20 19.89
CA PRO A 283 -10.83 -9.92 19.43
C PRO A 283 -9.69 -9.87 20.46
N ASP A 284 -8.97 -10.98 20.59
CA ASP A 284 -7.81 -11.11 21.46
C ASP A 284 -6.55 -11.30 20.62
N LEU A 285 -5.61 -10.36 20.73
CA LEU A 285 -4.26 -10.52 20.20
C LEU A 285 -3.35 -10.96 21.34
N GLN A 286 -2.94 -12.22 21.36
CA GLN A 286 -2.04 -12.74 22.39
C GLN A 286 -0.66 -12.12 22.21
N TYR A 287 -0.10 -12.26 21.02
CA TYR A 287 1.14 -11.59 20.62
C TYR A 287 1.24 -11.43 19.10
N LEU A 288 2.04 -10.46 18.68
CA LEU A 288 2.50 -10.27 17.31
C LEU A 288 3.93 -9.72 17.38
N ARG A 289 4.87 -10.38 16.73
CA ARG A 289 6.27 -9.98 16.66
C ARG A 289 6.70 -9.96 15.21
N LEU A 290 7.21 -8.81 14.78
CA LEU A 290 7.76 -8.58 13.46
C LEU A 290 9.20 -8.09 13.64
N ASP A 291 10.17 -8.88 13.22
CA ASP A 291 11.58 -8.52 13.18
C ASP A 291 12.01 -8.38 11.72
N THR A 292 12.68 -7.28 11.41
CA THR A 292 13.29 -7.03 10.09
C THR A 292 14.64 -6.36 10.29
N ALA A 293 15.43 -6.22 9.22
CA ALA A 293 16.72 -5.52 9.31
C ALA A 293 16.61 -4.04 9.77
N ARG A 294 15.44 -3.41 9.61
CA ARG A 294 15.26 -1.96 9.83
C ARG A 294 14.19 -1.62 10.87
N LEU A 295 13.19 -2.47 11.02
CA LEU A 295 12.01 -2.28 11.86
C LEU A 295 11.79 -3.50 12.75
N ASP A 296 11.68 -3.26 14.05
CA ASP A 296 11.21 -4.23 15.04
C ASP A 296 9.85 -3.77 15.55
N ALA A 297 8.83 -4.62 15.52
CA ALA A 297 7.51 -4.34 16.08
C ALA A 297 7.03 -5.50 16.93
N ASN A 298 6.53 -5.18 18.13
CA ASN A 298 6.00 -6.14 19.07
C ASN A 298 4.67 -5.63 19.59
N ALA A 299 3.64 -6.46 19.56
CA ALA A 299 2.36 -6.22 20.21
C ALA A 299 2.00 -7.43 21.09
N SER A 300 1.42 -7.18 22.27
CA SER A 300 1.02 -8.25 23.18
C SER A 300 -0.22 -7.86 23.97
N GLY A 301 -1.22 -8.73 24.00
CA GLY A 301 -2.45 -8.56 24.78
C GLY A 301 -2.51 -9.54 25.94
N ASN A 302 -3.40 -9.24 26.89
CA ASN A 302 -3.63 -10.06 28.09
C ASN A 302 -5.05 -10.64 28.11
N GLY A 303 -5.66 -10.84 26.94
CA GLY A 303 -6.99 -11.41 26.78
C GLY A 303 -7.99 -10.51 26.03
N PRO A 304 -9.17 -11.06 25.68
CA PRO A 304 -10.22 -10.37 24.94
C PRO A 304 -10.59 -9.01 25.53
N GLY A 305 -10.54 -7.96 24.71
CA GLY A 305 -10.93 -6.59 25.10
C GLY A 305 -9.98 -5.89 26.08
N GLN A 306 -8.89 -6.54 26.51
CA GLN A 306 -7.85 -5.89 27.28
C GLN A 306 -6.98 -5.01 26.36
N PRO A 307 -6.38 -3.93 26.88
CA PRO A 307 -5.46 -3.12 26.11
C PRO A 307 -4.24 -3.94 25.62
N ILE A 308 -3.99 -3.88 24.32
CA ILE A 308 -2.84 -4.48 23.66
C ILE A 308 -1.67 -3.51 23.81
N SER A 309 -0.58 -3.96 24.42
CA SER A 309 0.67 -3.19 24.50
C SER A 309 1.38 -3.23 23.16
N LEU A 310 1.83 -2.08 22.65
CA LEU A 310 2.55 -1.93 21.39
C LEU A 310 3.94 -1.33 21.65
N SER A 311 4.96 -1.90 21.01
CA SER A 311 6.29 -1.29 20.92
C SER A 311 6.87 -1.49 19.53
N VAL A 312 7.31 -0.39 18.92
CA VAL A 312 7.90 -0.35 17.58
C VAL A 312 9.22 0.39 17.67
N ARG A 313 10.25 -0.12 17.02
CA ARG A 313 11.57 0.47 16.91
C ARG A 313 11.99 0.48 15.44
N LEU A 314 12.32 1.67 14.94
CA LEU A 314 12.98 1.86 13.67
C LEU A 314 14.46 2.11 13.95
N SER A 315 15.34 1.35 13.31
CA SER A 315 16.79 1.47 13.42
C SER A 315 17.31 2.86 13.03
N ASP A 316 16.72 3.44 11.97
CA ASP A 316 17.11 4.75 11.45
C ASP A 316 15.91 5.51 10.84
N LEU A 317 15.55 6.66 11.42
CA LEU A 317 14.52 7.56 10.90
C LEU A 317 14.93 8.22 9.57
N GLY A 318 16.23 8.24 9.25
CA GLY A 318 16.77 8.72 7.98
C GLY A 318 16.17 8.03 6.75
N LEU A 319 15.62 6.82 6.93
CA LEU A 319 14.91 6.05 5.91
C LEU A 319 13.58 6.68 5.46
N LEU A 320 12.92 7.37 6.38
CA LEU A 320 11.65 8.07 6.14
C LEU A 320 11.85 9.57 5.96
N ALA A 321 12.78 10.15 6.72
CA ALA A 321 13.09 11.57 6.72
C ALA A 321 14.61 11.78 6.55
N PRO A 322 15.10 11.91 5.29
CA PRO A 322 16.52 12.10 5.02
C PRO A 322 17.13 13.26 5.84
N GLY A 323 18.29 13.03 6.46
CA GLY A 323 18.96 13.99 7.34
C GLY A 323 18.63 13.84 8.82
N PHE A 324 17.71 12.93 9.19
CA PHE A 324 17.37 12.60 10.56
C PHE A 324 17.87 11.21 10.93
N ASN A 325 19.19 11.04 10.86
CA ASN A 325 19.80 9.74 11.12
C ASN A 325 19.71 9.40 12.62
N GLY A 326 19.28 8.18 12.92
CA GLY A 326 19.21 7.65 14.29
C GLY A 326 17.89 6.95 14.60
N PRO A 327 17.85 6.18 15.69
CA PRO A 327 16.72 5.32 15.99
C PRO A 327 15.47 6.12 16.37
N ALA A 328 14.30 5.63 15.95
CA ALA A 328 13.00 6.11 16.40
C ALA A 328 12.24 4.98 17.08
N THR A 329 11.43 5.30 18.09
CA THR A 329 10.62 4.33 18.83
C THR A 329 9.21 4.84 19.02
N ALA A 330 8.21 3.96 18.94
CA ALA A 330 6.84 4.23 19.34
C ALA A 330 6.40 3.18 20.37
N ARG A 331 5.81 3.60 21.49
CA ARG A 331 5.30 2.71 22.54
C ARG A 331 3.94 3.18 22.99
N GLY A 332 3.03 2.26 23.29
CA GLY A 332 1.68 2.64 23.64
C GLY A 332 0.76 1.46 23.90
N THR A 333 -0.54 1.77 23.95
CA THR A 333 -1.59 0.75 24.03
C THR A 333 -2.65 0.95 22.96
N ILE A 334 -3.29 -0.16 22.58
CA ILE A 334 -4.44 -0.21 21.68
C ILE A 334 -5.56 -0.92 22.43
N ALA A 335 -6.67 -0.23 22.69
CA ALA A 335 -7.85 -0.84 23.28
C ALA A 335 -8.92 -1.07 22.21
N VAL A 336 -9.37 -2.31 22.06
CA VAL A 336 -10.47 -2.64 21.15
C VAL A 336 -11.79 -2.33 21.85
N LEU A 337 -12.61 -1.48 21.24
CA LEU A 337 -13.83 -0.93 21.87
C LEU A 337 -15.12 -1.65 21.43
N ASP A 338 -15.04 -2.57 20.49
CA ASP A 338 -16.18 -3.32 19.96
C ASP A 338 -15.85 -4.80 19.72
N GLU A 339 -16.88 -5.61 19.53
CA GLU A 339 -16.75 -7.06 19.30
C GLU A 339 -16.14 -7.39 17.92
N THR A 340 -16.12 -6.44 16.99
CA THR A 340 -15.64 -6.66 15.62
C THR A 340 -14.22 -6.14 15.39
N GLY A 341 -13.63 -5.43 16.35
CA GLY A 341 -12.34 -4.77 16.18
C GLY A 341 -12.39 -3.58 15.21
N GLN A 342 -13.58 -3.08 14.86
CA GLN A 342 -13.71 -1.95 13.94
C GLN A 342 -13.45 -0.61 14.63
N ARG A 343 -13.62 -0.54 15.95
CA ARG A 343 -13.32 0.65 16.74
C ARG A 343 -12.17 0.37 17.71
N MET A 344 -11.04 1.02 17.49
CA MET A 344 -9.86 0.88 18.33
C MET A 344 -9.45 2.23 18.90
N ARG A 345 -9.14 2.29 20.20
CA ARG A 345 -8.56 3.47 20.84
C ARG A 345 -7.05 3.32 20.94
N LEU A 346 -6.33 4.33 20.47
CA LEU A 346 -4.88 4.43 20.52
C LEU A 346 -4.45 5.37 21.65
N ASP A 347 -3.37 5.00 22.32
CA ASP A 347 -2.56 5.88 23.16
C ASP A 347 -1.08 5.54 22.94
N ILE A 348 -0.41 6.27 22.04
CA ILE A 348 0.93 5.96 21.54
C ILE A 348 1.85 7.16 21.72
N ALA A 349 2.97 6.96 22.38
CA ALA A 349 4.07 7.91 22.47
C ALA A 349 5.20 7.50 21.52
N ALA A 350 5.58 8.40 20.60
CA ALA A 350 6.69 8.27 19.68
C ALA A 350 7.84 9.22 20.03
N GLN A 351 9.06 8.74 19.86
CA GLN A 351 10.30 9.47 20.10
C GLN A 351 11.27 9.20 18.95
N GLY A 352 12.06 10.20 18.57
CA GLY A 352 13.06 10.08 17.50
C GLY A 352 14.30 10.93 17.77
N PRO A 353 15.27 10.92 16.85
CA PRO A 353 16.47 11.75 16.97
C PRO A 353 16.12 13.25 16.98
N ASN A 354 17.06 14.08 17.44
CA ASN A 354 16.93 15.55 17.42
C ASN A 354 15.68 16.08 18.15
N ASN A 355 15.34 15.52 19.32
CA ASN A 355 14.19 15.91 20.15
C ASN A 355 12.82 15.76 19.46
N ILE A 356 12.70 14.85 18.49
CA ILE A 356 11.40 14.48 17.94
C ILE A 356 10.61 13.74 19.02
N ASN A 357 9.42 14.24 19.36
CA ASN A 357 8.46 13.57 20.23
C ASN A 357 7.04 13.82 19.73
N ALA A 358 6.19 12.81 19.89
CA ALA A 358 4.78 12.90 19.58
C ALA A 358 3.97 11.98 20.50
N THR A 359 2.81 12.43 20.95
CA THR A 359 1.80 11.61 21.61
C THR A 359 0.57 11.60 20.71
N ILE A 360 0.09 10.41 20.40
CA ILE A 360 -1.00 10.14 19.47
C ILE A 360 -2.09 9.43 20.25
N THR A 361 -3.23 10.09 20.45
CA THR A 361 -4.37 9.55 21.18
C THR A 361 -5.65 9.68 20.39
N GLY A 362 -6.59 8.74 20.53
CA GLY A 362 -7.90 8.83 19.91
C GLY A 362 -8.39 7.52 19.30
N ASP A 363 -9.40 7.59 18.46
CA ASP A 363 -10.09 6.42 17.94
C ASP A 363 -9.81 6.21 16.44
N VAL A 364 -9.50 4.97 16.06
CA VAL A 364 -9.51 4.46 14.68
C VAL A 364 -10.83 3.72 14.48
N ILE A 365 -11.55 4.05 13.41
CA ILE A 365 -12.90 3.55 13.15
C ILE A 365 -12.94 2.90 11.76
N ASN A 366 -13.61 1.76 11.64
CA ASN A 366 -13.77 0.96 10.43
C ASN A 366 -12.42 0.70 9.74
N HIS A 367 -11.48 0.07 10.47
CA HIS A 367 -10.15 -0.28 9.94
C HIS A 367 -9.35 0.91 9.35
N GLY A 368 -9.63 2.14 9.81
CA GLY A 368 -8.92 3.35 9.38
C GLY A 368 -9.62 4.18 8.30
N GLU A 369 -10.81 3.78 7.85
CA GLU A 369 -11.64 4.61 6.95
C GLU A 369 -12.00 5.95 7.59
N ARG A 370 -12.13 5.98 8.92
CA ARG A 370 -12.36 7.19 9.69
C ARG A 370 -11.45 7.24 10.91
N LEU A 371 -10.88 8.41 11.16
CA LEU A 371 -10.01 8.69 12.28
C LEU A 371 -10.63 9.77 13.15
N ASP A 372 -10.46 9.67 14.46
CA ASP A 372 -10.63 10.75 15.41
C ASP A 372 -9.42 10.78 16.35
N ILE A 373 -8.29 11.23 15.81
CA ILE A 373 -6.98 11.14 16.44
C ILE A 373 -6.44 12.53 16.70
N ARG A 374 -5.84 12.74 17.87
CA ARG A 374 -5.08 13.92 18.24
C ARG A 374 -3.59 13.56 18.34
N ALA A 375 -2.75 14.34 17.70
CA ALA A 375 -1.30 14.23 17.74
C ALA A 375 -0.71 15.52 18.33
N THR A 376 -0.06 15.42 19.49
CA THR A 376 0.62 16.55 20.15
C THR A 376 2.11 16.26 20.32
N GLY A 377 2.98 17.24 20.11
CA GLY A 377 4.41 16.99 20.25
C GLY A 377 5.28 18.12 19.71
N SER A 378 6.53 17.78 19.46
CA SER A 378 7.51 18.70 18.85
C SER A 378 8.43 17.97 17.90
N ALA A 379 8.80 18.66 16.82
CA ALA A 379 9.71 18.13 15.81
C ALA A 379 10.58 19.25 15.23
N PRO A 380 11.78 18.94 14.73
CA PRO A 380 12.59 19.91 14.02
C PRO A 380 11.96 20.29 12.67
N LEU A 381 11.95 21.58 12.38
CA LEU A 381 11.44 22.12 11.11
C LEU A 381 12.26 21.65 9.89
N ALA A 382 13.48 21.15 10.13
CA ALA A 382 14.32 20.60 9.08
C ALA A 382 13.70 19.36 8.39
N LEU A 383 12.67 18.73 8.97
CA LEU A 383 11.88 17.67 8.31
C LEU A 383 11.23 18.17 7.01
N ALA A 384 10.97 19.49 6.90
CA ALA A 384 10.41 20.08 5.69
C ALA A 384 11.43 20.27 4.55
N ASN A 385 12.74 20.15 4.83
CA ASN A 385 13.80 20.52 3.89
C ASN A 385 13.84 19.67 2.62
N SER A 386 13.34 18.42 2.68
CA SER A 386 13.17 17.59 1.48
C SER A 386 12.17 18.17 0.48
N PHE A 387 11.23 19.01 0.95
CA PHE A 387 10.17 19.61 0.13
C PHE A 387 10.47 21.05 -0.29
N ILE A 388 11.38 21.75 0.40
CA ILE A 388 11.67 23.18 0.17
C ILE A 388 13.07 23.46 -0.40
N ALA A 389 13.86 22.42 -0.69
CA ALA A 389 15.18 22.55 -1.29
C ALA A 389 15.15 23.43 -2.56
N PRO A 390 16.19 24.25 -2.80
CA PRO A 390 17.46 24.38 -2.06
C PRO A 390 17.38 25.27 -0.81
N ARG A 391 16.20 25.77 -0.45
CA ARG A 391 16.00 26.54 0.80
C ARG A 391 16.08 25.57 1.99
N SER A 392 16.52 26.06 3.14
CA SER A 392 16.60 25.24 4.35
C SER A 392 16.00 25.96 5.55
N LEU A 393 15.14 25.27 6.26
CA LEU A 393 14.51 25.71 7.49
C LEU A 393 15.14 24.96 8.68
N ALA A 394 15.49 25.71 9.72
CA ALA A 394 16.02 25.21 10.98
C ALA A 394 15.19 25.75 12.15
N GLY A 395 15.24 25.07 13.29
CA GLY A 395 14.44 25.38 14.48
C GLY A 395 13.45 24.26 14.81
N MET A 396 12.63 24.50 15.84
CA MET A 396 11.64 23.54 16.33
C MET A 396 10.23 24.02 16.04
N VAL A 397 9.32 23.07 15.81
CA VAL A 397 7.88 23.31 15.77
C VAL A 397 7.21 22.45 16.84
N ALA A 398 6.39 23.09 17.67
CA ALA A 398 5.47 22.39 18.56
C ALA A 398 4.11 22.29 17.85
N PHE A 399 3.50 21.12 17.83
CA PHE A 399 2.25 20.88 17.10
C PHE A 399 1.18 20.29 18.02
N ASP A 400 -0.06 20.67 17.74
CA ASP A 400 -1.27 20.11 18.31
C ASP A 400 -2.29 19.99 17.18
N LEU A 401 -2.38 18.78 16.62
CA LEU A 401 -3.16 18.47 15.44
C LEU A 401 -4.25 17.45 15.78
N ARG A 402 -5.42 17.58 15.17
CA ARG A 402 -6.50 16.60 15.20
C ARG A 402 -6.87 16.19 13.78
N VAL A 403 -6.97 14.90 13.55
CA VAL A 403 -7.52 14.31 12.33
C VAL A 403 -8.89 13.75 12.67
N ALA A 404 -9.95 14.39 12.15
CA ALA A 404 -11.33 14.00 12.38
C ALA A 404 -12.05 13.76 11.03
N GLY A 405 -12.29 12.49 10.69
CA GLY A 405 -12.88 12.09 9.41
C GLY A 405 -11.97 11.13 8.62
N PRO A 406 -12.13 11.03 7.29
CA PRO A 406 -11.27 10.18 6.47
C PRO A 406 -9.80 10.64 6.52
N PRO A 407 -8.83 9.73 6.29
CA PRO A 407 -7.39 10.05 6.31
C PRO A 407 -6.99 10.95 5.12
N ALA A 408 -7.32 12.24 5.20
CA ALA A 408 -7.09 13.23 4.17
C ALA A 408 -6.80 14.62 4.77
N LEU A 409 -6.13 15.48 3.99
CA LEU A 409 -5.69 16.82 4.44
C LEU A 409 -6.84 17.73 4.88
N ASN A 410 -8.04 17.56 4.34
CA ASN A 410 -9.23 18.32 4.73
C ASN A 410 -9.77 17.95 6.12
N SER A 411 -9.44 16.77 6.63
CA SER A 411 -9.80 16.29 7.97
C SER A 411 -8.79 16.69 9.05
N VAL A 412 -7.67 17.34 8.66
CA VAL A 412 -6.65 17.84 9.60
C VAL A 412 -7.03 19.23 10.09
N SER A 413 -7.01 19.42 11.40
CA SER A 413 -7.21 20.70 12.07
C SER A 413 -6.23 20.88 13.22
N GLY A 414 -5.96 22.12 13.65
CA GLY A 414 -5.11 22.39 14.81
C GLY A 414 -4.10 23.51 14.60
N GLU A 415 -3.05 23.54 15.42
CA GLU A 415 -2.04 24.60 15.41
C GLU A 415 -0.62 24.02 15.42
N ALA A 416 0.28 24.69 14.68
CA ALA A 416 1.71 24.46 14.71
C ALA A 416 2.43 25.77 15.11
N ARG A 417 3.18 25.75 16.20
CA ARG A 417 3.89 26.92 16.76
C ARG A 417 5.36 26.84 16.46
N LEU A 418 5.88 27.84 15.75
CA LEU A 418 7.29 27.97 15.41
C LEU A 418 8.00 28.76 16.50
N GLN A 419 9.19 28.29 16.91
CA GLN A 419 10.01 28.96 17.91
C GLN A 419 11.44 29.13 17.40
N GLN A 420 11.90 30.38 17.34
CA GLN A 420 13.28 30.76 16.99
C GLN A 420 13.79 30.08 15.71
N ALA A 421 12.93 29.97 14.70
CA ALA A 421 13.28 29.32 13.46
C ALA A 421 14.16 30.23 12.58
N ARG A 422 14.95 29.60 11.71
CA ARG A 422 15.82 30.27 10.75
C ARG A 422 15.60 29.69 9.36
N LEU A 423 15.31 30.54 8.39
CA LEU A 423 15.18 30.17 6.99
C LEU A 423 16.38 30.72 6.22
N ALA A 424 17.21 29.83 5.68
CA ALA A 424 18.28 30.22 4.76
C ALA A 424 17.77 30.22 3.32
N LEU A 425 18.15 31.26 2.58
CA LEU A 425 17.78 31.48 1.18
C LEU A 425 19.08 31.59 0.35
N PRO A 426 19.74 30.46 0.02
CA PRO A 426 21.07 30.48 -0.58
C PRO A 426 21.12 31.24 -1.92
N THR A 427 20.10 31.07 -2.75
CA THR A 427 19.98 31.74 -4.06
C THR A 427 19.83 33.26 -3.95
N LEU A 428 19.50 33.78 -2.76
CA LEU A 428 19.35 35.21 -2.50
C LEU A 428 20.50 35.75 -1.64
N GLY A 429 21.41 34.92 -1.14
CA GLY A 429 22.46 35.35 -0.21
C GLY A 429 21.90 35.97 1.08
N ARG A 430 20.74 35.49 1.56
CA ARG A 430 20.03 36.03 2.74
C ARG A 430 19.60 34.92 3.70
N ALA A 431 19.40 35.31 4.96
CA ALA A 431 18.78 34.49 5.97
C ALA A 431 17.70 35.29 6.70
N VAL A 432 16.58 34.64 6.96
CA VAL A 432 15.51 35.13 7.81
C VAL A 432 15.68 34.48 9.17
N GLU A 433 15.73 35.29 10.22
CA GLU A 433 16.09 34.88 11.57
C GLU A 433 14.98 35.24 12.55
N ASN A 434 14.99 34.60 13.72
CA ASN A 434 14.00 34.80 14.78
C ASN A 434 12.56 34.60 14.28
N ILE A 435 12.35 33.62 13.40
CA ILE A 435 11.02 33.29 12.89
C ILE A 435 10.22 32.66 14.02
N GLY A 436 9.09 33.30 14.36
CA GLY A 436 8.16 32.84 15.38
C GLY A 436 6.73 33.06 14.93
N GLY A 437 5.80 32.26 15.45
CA GLY A 437 4.40 32.41 15.11
C GLY A 437 3.61 31.13 15.17
N VAL A 438 2.38 31.19 14.67
CA VAL A 438 1.43 30.08 14.68
C VAL A 438 0.91 29.86 13.26
N VAL A 439 0.87 28.61 12.83
CA VAL A 439 0.17 28.19 11.61
C VAL A 439 -1.06 27.42 12.05
N ARG A 440 -2.25 27.92 11.69
CA ARG A 440 -3.51 27.23 11.98
C ARG A 440 -3.92 26.40 10.78
N LEU A 441 -4.24 25.14 10.99
CA LEU A 441 -4.75 24.24 9.95
C LEU A 441 -6.25 24.02 10.18
N SER A 442 -7.03 24.11 9.12
CA SER A 442 -8.46 23.79 9.14
C SER A 442 -8.99 23.58 7.73
N GLY A 443 -9.78 22.53 7.51
CA GLY A 443 -10.53 22.32 6.26
C GLY A 443 -9.66 22.28 5.00
N GLY A 444 -8.41 21.79 5.10
CA GLY A 444 -7.46 21.75 3.99
C GLY A 444 -6.84 23.11 3.65
N GLN A 445 -6.93 24.09 4.55
CA GLN A 445 -6.25 25.37 4.47
C GLN A 445 -5.27 25.52 5.65
N ALA A 446 -4.17 26.23 5.41
CA ALA A 446 -3.24 26.69 6.42
C ALA A 446 -3.24 28.21 6.47
N THR A 447 -3.47 28.79 7.64
CA THR A 447 -3.44 30.23 7.88
C THR A 447 -2.22 30.54 8.75
N PRO A 448 -1.06 30.83 8.15
CA PRO A 448 0.09 31.34 8.87
C PRO A 448 -0.22 32.68 9.53
N ASP A 449 0.35 32.86 10.71
CA ASP A 449 0.55 34.11 11.40
C ASP A 449 1.99 34.09 11.95
N ILE A 450 2.92 34.53 11.11
CA ILE A 450 4.36 34.36 11.32
C ILE A 450 5.03 35.72 11.31
N SER A 451 5.89 35.98 12.28
CA SER A 451 6.79 37.12 12.29
C SER A 451 8.24 36.68 12.24
N GLY A 452 9.12 37.59 11.84
CA GLY A 452 10.55 37.35 11.87
C GLY A 452 11.34 38.62 11.62
N THR A 453 12.65 38.44 11.53
CA THR A 453 13.63 39.51 11.30
C THR A 453 14.53 39.14 10.12
N LEU A 454 15.04 40.15 9.43
CA LEU A 454 16.16 40.00 8.51
C LEU A 454 17.42 40.45 9.25
N GLY A 455 18.58 39.83 9.02
CA GLY A 455 19.82 40.06 9.81
C GLY A 455 20.32 41.52 9.92
N THR A 456 19.70 42.44 9.20
CA THR A 456 19.92 43.89 9.13
C THR A 456 18.96 44.73 9.99
N GLY A 457 18.09 44.10 10.78
CA GLY A 457 17.13 44.76 11.67
C GLY A 457 15.71 44.90 11.11
N GLY A 458 14.80 45.41 11.94
CA GLY A 458 13.37 45.50 11.64
C GLY A 458 12.63 44.16 11.73
N ASN A 459 11.32 44.18 11.51
CA ASN A 459 10.50 42.97 11.50
C ASN A 459 9.53 42.93 10.31
N PHE A 460 9.07 41.72 10.02
CA PHE A 460 7.96 41.48 9.10
C PHE A 460 6.93 40.57 9.77
N ARG A 461 5.69 40.62 9.27
CA ARG A 461 4.59 39.74 9.68
C ARG A 461 3.86 39.24 8.44
N ILE A 462 3.65 37.93 8.35
CA ILE A 462 2.95 37.25 7.25
C ILE A 462 1.65 36.67 7.82
N GLY A 463 0.53 36.98 7.17
CA GLY A 463 -0.79 36.49 7.51
C GLY A 463 -1.60 36.12 6.28
N GLY A 464 -2.60 35.25 6.43
CA GLY A 464 -3.58 34.95 5.38
C GLY A 464 -3.64 33.47 4.99
N PRO A 465 -4.72 33.00 4.34
CA PRO A 465 -4.92 31.58 4.07
C PRO A 465 -4.11 31.08 2.86
N ILE A 466 -3.70 29.82 2.96
CA ILE A 466 -3.07 29.02 1.89
C ILE A 466 -3.88 27.73 1.77
N THR A 467 -4.41 27.43 0.58
CA THR A 467 -5.04 26.14 0.32
C THR A 467 -3.96 25.06 0.16
N LEU A 468 -4.08 23.94 0.88
CA LEU A 468 -3.08 22.86 0.89
C LEU A 468 -3.20 21.89 -0.29
N ARG A 469 -4.16 22.10 -1.18
CA ARG A 469 -4.29 21.39 -2.45
C ARG A 469 -3.56 22.16 -3.56
N ALA A 470 -2.73 21.46 -4.34
CA ALA A 470 -2.11 22.02 -5.53
C ALA A 470 -3.19 22.64 -6.46
N PRO A 471 -2.99 23.84 -7.05
CA PRO A 471 -1.73 24.58 -7.19
C PRO A 471 -1.36 25.52 -6.01
N TYR A 472 -1.94 25.30 -4.83
CA TYR A 472 -1.79 26.09 -3.60
C TYR A 472 -2.20 27.55 -3.75
N PRO A 473 -3.47 27.86 -4.09
CA PRO A 473 -3.99 29.23 -4.03
C PRO A 473 -3.78 29.84 -2.63
N ALA A 474 -3.24 31.05 -2.59
CA ALA A 474 -2.98 31.79 -1.38
C ALA A 474 -3.47 33.24 -1.50
N ALA A 475 -3.81 33.85 -0.36
CA ALA A 475 -4.10 35.27 -0.22
C ALA A 475 -3.32 35.78 0.98
N LEU A 476 -2.01 36.00 0.78
CA LEU A 476 -1.09 36.37 1.85
C LEU A 476 -0.94 37.89 1.92
N GLN A 477 -0.94 38.41 3.13
CA GLN A 477 -0.54 39.77 3.46
C GLN A 477 0.78 39.74 4.21
N ILE A 478 1.72 40.59 3.80
CA ILE A 478 3.03 40.75 4.41
C ILE A 478 3.15 42.21 4.84
N ASP A 479 3.15 42.46 6.15
CA ASP A 479 3.39 43.77 6.73
C ASP A 479 4.88 43.90 7.08
N LEU A 480 5.51 45.00 6.64
CA LEU A 480 6.91 45.31 6.85
C LEU A 480 7.04 46.52 7.77
N ALA A 481 7.80 46.41 8.85
CA ALA A 481 8.06 47.51 9.78
C ALA A 481 9.57 47.68 10.03
N GLY A 482 10.13 48.72 9.40
CA GLY A 482 11.53 49.10 9.51
C GLY A 482 12.50 48.01 9.04
N LEU A 483 12.07 47.14 8.11
CA LEU A 483 12.85 45.99 7.68
C LEU A 483 14.12 46.47 6.96
N GLY A 484 15.29 46.17 7.52
CA GLY A 484 16.57 46.50 6.90
C GLY A 484 16.84 45.58 5.72
N VAL A 485 17.25 46.11 4.58
CA VAL A 485 17.72 45.34 3.42
C VAL A 485 19.03 45.96 2.97
N GLN A 486 20.09 45.17 2.91
CA GLN A 486 21.40 45.65 2.46
C GLN A 486 22.01 44.70 1.44
N ASP A 487 22.65 45.28 0.44
CA ASP A 487 23.62 44.66 -0.43
C ASP A 487 24.97 45.37 -0.19
N PRO A 488 26.01 44.65 0.28
CA PRO A 488 27.29 45.26 0.65
C PRO A 488 27.93 46.11 -0.46
N ASP A 489 27.69 45.77 -1.73
CA ASP A 489 28.33 46.41 -2.87
C ASP A 489 27.47 47.52 -3.48
N LEU A 490 26.15 47.49 -3.26
CA LEU A 490 25.20 48.34 -3.95
C LEU A 490 24.41 49.29 -3.05
N PHE A 491 23.75 48.81 -2.00
CA PHE A 491 22.84 49.68 -1.23
C PHE A 491 22.54 49.19 0.19
N ALA A 492 22.13 50.09 1.07
CA ALA A 492 21.50 49.77 2.35
C ALA A 492 20.22 50.59 2.51
N THR A 493 19.09 49.95 2.84
CA THR A 493 17.79 50.62 2.98
C THR A 493 16.95 50.07 4.11
N THR A 494 16.01 50.86 4.61
CA THR A 494 14.95 50.43 5.53
C THR A 494 13.60 50.45 4.82
N VAL A 495 12.80 49.42 5.01
CA VAL A 495 11.58 49.18 4.23
C VAL A 495 10.36 49.10 5.15
N ASN A 496 9.33 49.88 4.83
CA ASN A 496 8.03 49.85 5.50
C ASN A 496 6.93 49.63 4.48
N GLY A 497 5.82 49.00 4.85
CA GLY A 497 4.65 48.92 3.98
C GLY A 497 3.94 47.58 4.03
N ARG A 498 3.09 47.36 3.03
CA ARG A 498 2.25 46.17 2.92
C ARG A 498 2.35 45.59 1.53
N ILE A 499 2.65 44.30 1.46
CA ILE A 499 2.72 43.49 0.24
C ILE A 499 1.61 42.44 0.32
N THR A 500 0.96 42.14 -0.80
CA THR A 500 0.03 41.02 -0.94
C THR A 500 0.53 40.01 -1.95
N ILE A 501 0.23 38.73 -1.73
CA ILE A 501 0.48 37.63 -2.67
C ILE A 501 -0.84 36.90 -2.88
N ASP A 502 -1.42 37.08 -4.05
CA ASP A 502 -2.77 36.59 -4.38
C ASP A 502 -2.73 35.64 -5.58
N GLY A 503 -3.11 34.39 -5.36
CA GLY A 503 -3.20 33.35 -6.40
C GLY A 503 -2.35 32.09 -6.12
N PRO A 504 -2.14 31.23 -7.13
CA PRO A 504 -1.42 29.96 -6.99
C PRO A 504 0.09 30.14 -6.74
N LEU A 505 0.60 29.57 -5.64
CA LEU A 505 2.01 29.69 -5.25
C LEU A 505 2.96 28.90 -6.16
N THR A 506 2.46 27.96 -6.96
CA THR A 506 3.26 27.23 -7.98
C THR A 506 3.54 28.04 -9.24
N GLY A 507 2.96 29.24 -9.38
CA GLY A 507 3.16 30.15 -10.49
C GLY A 507 1.87 30.84 -10.91
N GLY A 508 1.93 32.16 -11.13
CA GLY A 508 0.77 32.98 -11.48
C GLY A 508 0.17 33.80 -10.33
N ALA A 509 0.64 33.62 -9.09
CA ALA A 509 0.26 34.53 -7.99
C ALA A 509 0.77 35.95 -8.24
N ARG A 510 -0.09 36.96 -8.08
CA ARG A 510 0.26 38.37 -8.21
C ARG A 510 0.87 38.88 -6.90
N ILE A 511 2.01 39.54 -6.99
CA ILE A 511 2.65 40.24 -5.87
C ILE A 511 2.35 41.72 -6.00
N GLY A 512 1.50 42.25 -5.11
CA GLY A 512 1.02 43.63 -5.15
C GLY A 512 1.30 44.40 -3.86
N GLY A 513 1.08 45.72 -3.87
CA GLY A 513 1.09 46.54 -2.64
C GLY A 513 1.94 47.80 -2.73
N GLN A 514 2.20 48.41 -1.56
CA GLN A 514 2.98 49.64 -1.45
C GLN A 514 4.14 49.44 -0.48
N ILE A 515 5.31 49.89 -0.92
CA ILE A 515 6.57 49.86 -0.19
C ILE A 515 7.05 51.31 -0.03
N ASN A 516 7.26 51.74 1.20
CA ASN A 516 7.85 53.02 1.55
C ASN A 516 9.30 52.79 1.97
N LEU A 517 10.22 53.37 1.20
CA LEU A 517 11.65 53.35 1.54
C LEU A 517 11.94 54.44 2.57
N GLY A 518 12.61 54.04 3.65
CA GLY A 518 13.21 54.94 4.62
C GLY A 518 14.56 55.44 4.12
N GLU A 519 15.50 55.64 5.04
CA GLU A 519 16.87 56.02 4.69
C GLU A 519 17.50 54.93 3.81
N THR A 520 17.91 55.32 2.61
CA THR A 520 18.49 54.45 1.59
C THR A 520 19.82 55.04 1.19
N GLU A 521 20.92 54.35 1.44
CA GLU A 521 22.25 54.70 0.96
C GLU A 521 22.57 53.82 -0.25
N LEU A 522 22.68 54.42 -1.43
CA LEU A 522 23.12 53.78 -2.67
C LEU A 522 24.61 54.08 -2.86
N ARG A 523 25.41 53.03 -2.99
CA ARG A 523 26.86 53.13 -3.19
C ARG A 523 27.15 52.94 -4.67
N VAL A 524 27.97 53.83 -5.22
CA VAL A 524 28.53 53.64 -6.56
C VAL A 524 29.85 52.88 -6.39
N PRO A 525 29.92 51.58 -6.72
CA PRO A 525 31.14 50.81 -6.55
C PRO A 525 32.30 51.43 -7.34
N SER A 526 33.49 51.38 -6.75
CA SER A 526 34.74 51.94 -7.31
C SER A 526 35.52 50.92 -8.16
N SER A 527 34.91 49.80 -8.56
CA SER A 527 35.58 48.72 -9.30
C SER A 527 35.91 49.08 -10.75
N GLY A 528 37.02 49.80 -10.91
CA GLY A 528 37.85 49.84 -12.13
C GLY A 528 39.02 48.83 -12.08
N GLY A 529 38.88 47.74 -11.33
CA GLY A 529 39.87 46.66 -11.29
C GLY A 529 39.49 45.57 -12.27
N LEU A 530 40.45 45.12 -13.08
CA LEU A 530 40.35 43.97 -13.99
C LEU A 530 39.46 42.88 -13.38
N SER A 531 38.28 42.67 -13.97
CA SER A 531 37.54 41.43 -13.75
C SER A 531 38.48 40.33 -14.22
N PHE A 532 39.08 39.59 -13.28
CA PHE A 532 39.72 38.32 -13.65
C PHE A 532 38.66 37.57 -14.42
N ALA A 533 39.00 37.24 -15.67
CA ALA A 533 38.13 36.62 -16.64
C ALA A 533 37.14 35.68 -15.95
N ASP A 534 35.84 35.83 -16.29
CA ASP A 534 34.86 34.77 -16.08
C ASP A 534 35.57 33.46 -16.36
N LEU A 535 35.74 32.63 -15.32
CA LEU A 535 36.36 31.34 -15.51
C LEU A 535 35.58 30.69 -16.66
N PRO A 536 36.24 30.20 -17.73
CA PRO A 536 35.55 29.46 -18.76
C PRO A 536 34.71 28.36 -18.08
N PRO A 537 33.50 28.08 -18.57
CA PRO A 537 32.62 27.09 -17.95
C PRO A 537 33.40 25.80 -17.71
N ILE A 538 33.46 25.37 -16.44
CA ILE A 538 34.18 24.18 -16.02
C ILE A 538 33.31 22.99 -16.40
N ASN A 539 33.62 22.34 -17.52
CA ASN A 539 32.95 21.10 -17.90
C ASN A 539 33.38 19.95 -16.99
N HIS A 540 32.43 19.41 -16.24
CA HIS A 540 32.66 18.29 -15.32
C HIS A 540 32.61 16.95 -16.06
N VAL A 541 33.74 16.49 -16.61
CA VAL A 541 33.82 15.18 -17.29
C VAL A 541 33.86 14.04 -16.27
N GLY A 542 32.87 13.13 -16.31
CA GLY A 542 32.84 11.92 -15.48
C GLY A 542 32.53 12.16 -13.99
N ALA A 543 31.92 13.28 -13.63
CA ALA A 543 31.64 13.60 -12.25
C ALA A 543 30.59 12.64 -11.63
N PRO A 544 30.79 12.15 -10.39
CA PRO A 544 29.79 11.35 -9.71
C PRO A 544 28.45 12.08 -9.58
N ALA A 545 27.33 11.34 -9.53
CA ALA A 545 25.98 11.91 -9.42
C ALA A 545 25.81 12.89 -8.22
N ALA A 546 26.57 12.68 -7.14
CA ALA A 546 26.60 13.60 -5.99
C ALA A 546 27.13 14.99 -6.35
N VAL A 547 28.13 15.09 -7.24
CA VAL A 547 28.70 16.36 -7.71
C VAL A 547 27.68 17.08 -8.59
N HIS A 548 27.04 16.39 -9.53
CA HIS A 548 25.97 16.98 -10.34
C HIS A 548 24.77 17.45 -9.51
N THR A 549 24.44 16.74 -8.43
CA THR A 549 23.39 17.16 -7.49
C THR A 549 23.78 18.44 -6.76
N THR A 550 25.03 18.55 -6.34
CA THR A 550 25.58 19.75 -5.69
C THR A 550 25.62 20.92 -6.67
N LEU A 551 26.10 20.72 -7.90
CA LEU A 551 26.12 21.74 -8.96
C LEU A 551 24.70 22.24 -9.27
N ARG A 552 23.73 21.33 -9.40
CA ARG A 552 22.32 21.69 -9.62
C ARG A 552 21.74 22.50 -8.46
N ARG A 553 22.05 22.13 -7.22
CA ARG A 553 21.63 22.88 -6.02
C ARG A 553 22.30 24.26 -5.94
N ALA A 554 23.52 24.38 -6.45
CA ALA A 554 24.27 25.62 -6.55
C ALA A 554 23.89 26.45 -7.79
N GLY A 555 23.08 25.92 -8.72
CA GLY A 555 22.72 26.58 -9.96
C GLY A 555 23.85 26.65 -11.01
N LEU A 556 24.84 25.76 -10.91
CA LEU A 556 26.07 25.74 -11.72
C LEU A 556 26.08 24.59 -12.76
N ASN A 557 24.97 24.34 -13.44
CA ASN A 557 24.92 23.27 -14.46
C ASN A 557 25.59 23.71 -15.78
N ASP A 558 26.15 22.73 -16.52
CA ASP A 558 26.94 22.86 -17.75
C ASP A 558 26.25 23.55 -18.96
N ASP A 559 24.98 23.93 -18.83
CA ASP A 559 24.28 24.65 -19.90
C ASP A 559 24.60 26.15 -19.77
N GLY A 560 25.63 26.58 -20.49
CA GLY A 560 26.18 27.94 -20.51
C GLY A 560 25.15 29.07 -20.68
N SER A 561 24.50 29.43 -19.57
CA SER A 561 23.95 30.74 -19.28
C SER A 561 23.74 30.81 -17.77
N GLY A 562 24.20 31.87 -17.12
CA GLY A 562 23.91 32.17 -15.73
C GLY A 562 22.44 32.54 -15.50
N SER A 563 21.49 31.73 -15.98
CA SER A 563 20.09 31.84 -15.59
C SER A 563 19.96 31.22 -14.20
N GLY A 564 20.08 32.04 -13.16
CA GLY A 564 19.73 31.64 -11.80
C GLY A 564 18.39 30.92 -11.85
N ALA A 565 18.33 29.70 -11.30
CA ALA A 565 17.20 28.77 -11.39
C ALA A 565 15.87 29.55 -11.44
N SER A 566 15.30 29.67 -12.66
CA SER A 566 14.09 30.45 -12.88
C SER A 566 12.97 29.72 -12.17
N GLY A 567 12.73 30.08 -10.91
CA GLY A 567 11.51 29.73 -10.23
C GLY A 567 10.31 30.24 -11.03
N PRO A 568 9.09 29.82 -10.65
CA PRO A 568 7.88 30.36 -11.24
C PRO A 568 7.91 31.90 -11.29
N ALA A 569 7.57 32.46 -12.45
CA ALA A 569 7.47 33.91 -12.61
C ALA A 569 6.15 34.41 -12.01
N TYR A 570 6.24 35.44 -11.16
CA TYR A 570 5.08 36.02 -10.48
C TYR A 570 4.79 37.42 -11.04
N PRO A 571 3.55 37.71 -11.48
CA PRO A 571 3.16 39.07 -11.87
C PRO A 571 3.42 40.09 -10.75
N LEU A 572 3.98 41.23 -11.11
CA LEU A 572 4.30 42.31 -10.18
C LEU A 572 3.34 43.49 -10.34
N ASP A 573 2.92 44.08 -9.23
CA ASP A 573 2.27 45.39 -9.18
C ASP A 573 2.57 46.12 -7.88
N LEU A 574 3.82 46.58 -7.74
CA LEU A 574 4.32 47.22 -6.52
C LEU A 574 4.51 48.72 -6.72
N LEU A 575 4.08 49.51 -5.75
CA LEU A 575 4.37 50.94 -5.68
C LEU A 575 5.48 51.21 -4.66
N ILE A 576 6.65 51.61 -5.14
CA ILE A 576 7.79 52.04 -4.32
C ILE A 576 7.73 53.54 -4.16
N ASN A 577 7.74 54.02 -2.92
CA ASN A 577 7.65 55.43 -2.56
C ASN A 577 8.84 55.82 -1.67
N ALA A 578 9.60 56.82 -2.07
CA ALA A 578 10.80 57.28 -1.37
C ALA A 578 10.82 58.82 -1.36
N PRO A 579 10.10 59.49 -0.44
CA PRO A 579 9.81 60.92 -0.57
C PRO A 579 11.05 61.82 -0.60
N ASN A 580 12.02 61.68 0.30
CA ASN A 580 13.28 62.47 0.35
C ASN A 580 14.37 61.73 1.15
N ARG A 581 14.70 60.47 0.80
CA ARG A 581 15.55 59.61 1.67
C ARG A 581 16.49 58.68 0.91
N ILE A 582 16.79 58.96 -0.35
CA ILE A 582 17.77 58.19 -1.13
C ILE A 582 19.04 59.03 -1.23
N PHE A 583 20.14 58.55 -0.65
CA PHE A 583 21.46 59.15 -0.74
C PHE A 583 22.33 58.33 -1.68
N VAL A 584 22.84 58.94 -2.74
CA VAL A 584 23.78 58.30 -3.67
C VAL A 584 25.17 58.80 -3.37
N ARG A 585 26.08 57.89 -3.03
CA ARG A 585 27.46 58.21 -2.66
C ARG A 585 28.47 57.36 -3.42
N GLY A 586 29.54 57.99 -3.90
CA GLY A 586 30.68 57.31 -4.51
C GLY A 586 31.22 58.04 -5.73
N ARG A 587 32.51 57.85 -6.06
CA ARG A 587 33.18 58.51 -7.20
C ARG A 587 33.04 60.05 -7.23
N GLY A 588 33.10 60.67 -6.06
CA GLY A 588 32.91 62.13 -5.92
C GLY A 588 31.47 62.61 -6.07
N LEU A 589 30.51 61.70 -6.30
CA LEU A 589 29.07 61.98 -6.26
C LEU A 589 28.56 61.87 -4.82
N ASP A 590 27.89 62.92 -4.35
CA ASP A 590 27.04 62.91 -3.15
C ASP A 590 25.73 63.62 -3.50
N ALA A 591 24.64 62.85 -3.60
CA ALA A 591 23.35 63.33 -4.08
C ALA A 591 22.19 62.78 -3.23
N GLU A 592 21.17 63.60 -3.02
CA GLU A 592 19.91 63.21 -2.39
C GLU A 592 18.80 63.18 -3.44
N LEU A 593 18.12 62.04 -3.54
CA LEU A 593 17.05 61.76 -4.47
C LEU A 593 15.75 61.46 -3.72
N GLY A 594 14.63 61.79 -4.36
CA GLY A 594 13.28 61.47 -3.89
C GLY A 594 12.35 61.17 -5.06
N GLY A 595 11.32 60.35 -4.86
CA GLY A 595 10.38 60.03 -5.92
C GLY A 595 9.55 58.78 -5.69
N ARG A 596 8.96 58.29 -6.78
CA ARG A 596 8.04 57.15 -6.79
C ARG A 596 8.26 56.30 -8.03
N LEU A 597 8.29 54.99 -7.83
CA LEU A 597 8.53 53.99 -8.87
C LEU A 597 7.46 52.90 -8.79
N ARG A 598 6.80 52.57 -9.89
CA ARG A 598 5.89 51.42 -9.99
C ARG A 598 6.58 50.27 -10.72
N LEU A 599 6.61 49.09 -10.10
CA LEU A 599 7.14 47.87 -10.68
C LEU A 599 6.00 47.02 -11.24
N ARG A 600 6.04 46.73 -12.54
CA ARG A 600 5.12 45.84 -13.26
C ARG A 600 5.90 44.71 -13.93
N GLY A 601 5.24 43.92 -14.78
CA GLY A 601 5.86 42.76 -15.45
C GLY A 601 5.80 41.53 -14.57
N THR A 602 6.88 40.76 -14.52
CA THR A 602 7.01 39.56 -13.67
C THR A 602 8.31 39.58 -12.88
N THR A 603 8.46 38.69 -11.90
CA THR A 603 9.74 38.51 -11.18
C THR A 603 10.90 38.07 -12.07
N ALA A 604 10.62 37.55 -13.27
CA ALA A 604 11.65 37.20 -14.27
C ALA A 604 11.93 38.33 -15.26
N ASP A 605 10.99 39.25 -15.44
CA ASP A 605 11.08 40.40 -16.35
C ASP A 605 10.42 41.61 -15.70
N VAL A 606 11.20 42.34 -14.89
CA VAL A 606 10.73 43.46 -14.09
C VAL A 606 10.67 44.71 -14.96
N ILE A 607 9.50 45.34 -15.05
CA ILE A 607 9.27 46.56 -15.83
C ILE A 607 9.07 47.74 -14.87
N PRO A 608 10.13 48.50 -14.54
CA PRO A 608 10.04 49.70 -13.71
C PRO A 608 9.46 50.89 -14.50
N SER A 609 8.56 51.65 -13.87
CA SER A 609 7.97 52.88 -14.45
C SER A 609 7.84 53.97 -13.38
N GLY A 610 8.44 55.13 -13.60
CA GLY A 610 8.49 56.22 -12.62
C GLY A 610 9.81 56.97 -12.70
N TYR A 611 10.06 57.84 -11.72
CA TYR A 611 11.27 58.67 -11.68
C TYR A 611 11.69 58.99 -10.24
N PHE A 612 12.98 59.24 -10.07
CA PHE A 612 13.57 59.85 -8.88
C PHE A 612 14.12 61.22 -9.29
N GLU A 613 13.71 62.26 -8.60
CA GLU A 613 14.16 63.63 -8.79
C GLU A 613 15.37 63.90 -7.88
N LEU A 614 16.32 64.66 -8.41
CA LEU A 614 17.44 65.18 -7.62
C LEU A 614 16.96 66.36 -6.78
N LEU A 615 17.03 66.21 -5.45
CA LEU A 615 16.68 67.27 -4.50
C LEU A 615 17.88 68.20 -4.27
N ARG A 616 19.05 67.60 -4.03
CA ARG A 616 20.34 68.29 -3.90
C ARG A 616 21.46 67.34 -4.25
N GLY A 617 22.56 67.85 -4.79
CA GLY A 617 23.74 67.01 -5.00
C GLY A 617 24.96 67.80 -5.44
N ARG A 618 26.13 67.23 -5.18
CA ARG A 618 27.44 67.71 -5.65
C ARG A 618 28.14 66.57 -6.37
N LEU A 619 28.83 66.91 -7.45
CA LEU A 619 29.77 66.03 -8.12
C LEU A 619 31.13 66.71 -8.11
N ASP A 620 32.10 66.07 -7.45
CA ASP A 620 33.49 66.50 -7.43
C ASP A 620 34.31 65.60 -8.36
N ILE A 621 34.70 66.14 -9.50
CA ILE A 621 35.54 65.45 -10.49
C ILE A 621 36.97 65.96 -10.27
N LEU A 622 37.68 65.38 -9.31
CA LEU A 622 39.13 65.57 -9.22
C LEU A 622 39.79 64.64 -10.25
N THR A 623 40.48 65.25 -11.21
CA THR A 623 41.21 64.64 -12.34
C THR A 623 42.31 63.68 -11.90
#